data_AF-A0A4Q3CC22-F1
#
_entry.id   AF-A0A4Q3CC22-F1
#
_cell.length_a   1.000
_cell.length_b   1.000
_cell.length_c   1.000
_cell.angle_alpha   90.00
_cell.angle_beta   90.00
_cell.angle_gamma   90.00
#
_symmetry.space_group_name_H-M   'P 1'
#
loop_
_entity.id
_entity.type
_entity.pdbx_description
1 polymer ?
#
loop_
_entity_poly.entity_id
_entity_poly.type
_entity_poly.pdbx_seq_one_letter_code
_entity_poly.pdbx_strand_id
1 'polypeptide(L)'
;MFKKRAIKLFIPLVMLVFVAAYAKHRLVDSKLQAESNLKDKAMDETSGIAASSINPDIFYVHNDSGDTSRFFAIDTKGNLKSTIYFHGDEKPLGVGDCEDIAVGPGPKKGQSYVYLGDIGDNSIATG
;
A
#
# COMPACT_ATOMS: atom_id res chain seq x y z
N MET A 1 39.92 16.05 30.80
CA MET A 1 40.74 16.60 29.69
C MET A 1 41.11 15.46 28.74
N PHE A 2 40.31 15.23 27.68
CA PHE A 2 40.59 14.14 26.73
C PHE A 2 41.93 14.41 26.00
N LYS A 3 42.87 13.47 26.05
CA LYS A 3 44.19 13.61 25.41
C LYS A 3 43.99 13.80 23.90
N LYS A 4 44.59 14.84 23.29
CA LYS A 4 44.49 15.16 21.84
C LYS A 4 44.67 13.96 20.90
N ARG A 5 45.42 12.92 21.31
CA ARG A 5 45.57 11.66 20.56
C ARG A 5 44.28 10.83 20.48
N ALA A 6 43.46 10.81 21.53
CA ALA A 6 42.19 10.10 21.55
C ALA A 6 41.21 10.70 20.53
N ILE A 7 41.16 12.03 20.41
CA ILE A 7 40.29 12.72 19.44
C ILE A 7 40.70 12.40 17.99
N LYS A 8 42.02 12.34 17.69
CA LYS A 8 42.52 12.01 16.34
C LYS A 8 42.15 10.59 15.87
N LEU A 9 41.94 9.66 16.80
CA LEU A 9 41.55 8.29 16.48
C LEU A 9 40.04 8.08 16.56
N PHE A 10 39.37 8.82 17.45
CA PHE A 10 37.93 8.70 17.66
C PHE A 10 37.12 9.26 16.49
N ILE A 11 37.49 10.42 15.94
CA ILE A 11 36.79 11.03 14.80
C ILE A 11 36.76 10.11 13.55
N PRO A 12 37.90 9.56 13.06
CA PRO A 12 37.87 8.67 11.90
C PRO A 12 37.13 7.36 12.19
N LEU A 13 37.17 6.86 13.43
CA LEU A 13 36.41 5.67 13.82
C LEU A 13 34.90 5.92 13.73
N VAL A 14 34.44 7.06 14.26
CA VAL A 14 33.03 7.46 14.18
C VAL A 14 32.61 7.66 12.72
N MET A 15 33.42 8.34 11.91
CA MET A 15 33.16 8.51 10.47
C MET A 15 33.03 7.15 9.76
N LEU A 16 33.91 6.20 10.08
CA LEU A 16 33.88 4.86 9.50
C LEU A 16 32.62 4.09 9.89
N VAL A 17 32.14 4.23 11.14
CA VAL A 17 30.85 3.67 11.58
C VAL A 17 29.68 4.28 10.79
N PHE A 18 29.66 5.60 10.59
CA PHE A 18 28.61 6.26 9.80
C PHE A 18 28.63 5.82 8.33
N VAL A 19 29.81 5.71 7.71
CA VAL A 19 29.94 5.21 6.33
C VAL A 19 29.45 3.76 6.22
N ALA A 20 29.81 2.90 7.18
CA ALA A 20 29.35 1.52 7.21
C ALA A 20 27.82 1.43 7.43
N ALA A 21 27.26 2.26 8.31
CA ALA A 21 25.82 2.33 8.53
C ALA A 21 25.07 2.80 7.27
N TYR A 22 25.58 3.83 6.60
CA TYR A 22 25.03 4.34 5.33
C TYR A 22 25.07 3.28 4.22
N ALA A 23 26.22 2.61 4.07
CA ALA A 23 26.37 1.53 3.08
C ALA A 23 25.40 0.37 3.37
N LYS A 24 25.26 -0.04 4.64
CA LYS A 24 24.30 -1.08 5.04
C LYS A 24 22.86 -0.66 4.73
N HIS A 25 22.46 0.56 5.10
CA HIS A 25 21.12 1.10 4.83
C HIS A 25 20.82 1.06 3.33
N ARG A 26 21.71 1.64 2.50
CA ARG A 26 21.54 1.66 1.05
C ARG A 26 21.47 0.26 0.42
N LEU A 27 22.22 -0.70 0.94
CA LEU A 27 22.15 -2.10 0.47
C LEU A 27 20.84 -2.79 0.88
N VAL A 28 20.30 -2.48 2.05
CA VAL A 28 19.01 -2.99 2.51
C VAL A 28 17.87 -2.38 1.69
N ASP A 29 17.89 -1.05 1.47
CA ASP A 29 16.90 -0.36 0.64
C ASP A 29 16.92 -0.84 -0.80
N SER A 30 18.10 -1.14 -1.35
CA SER A 30 18.24 -1.68 -2.70
C SER A 30 17.59 -3.06 -2.86
N LYS A 31 17.40 -3.81 -1.77
CA LYS A 31 16.65 -5.08 -1.79
C LYS A 31 15.14 -4.88 -1.67
N LEU A 32 14.69 -3.70 -1.24
CA LEU A 32 13.29 -3.33 -1.06
C LEU A 32 12.79 -2.47 -2.23
N GLN A 33 13.32 -2.68 -3.45
CA GLN A 33 12.76 -2.03 -4.63
C GLN A 33 11.42 -2.65 -4.99
N ALA A 34 10.46 -1.81 -5.34
CA ALA A 34 9.20 -2.26 -5.91
C ALA A 34 9.48 -3.11 -7.16
N GLU A 35 8.98 -4.35 -7.17
CA GLU A 35 9.16 -5.27 -8.31
C GLU A 35 8.44 -4.77 -9.57
N SER A 36 7.35 -4.01 -9.40
CA SER A 36 6.57 -3.40 -10.47
C SER A 36 5.82 -2.16 -9.99
N ASN A 37 5.20 -1.44 -10.92
CA ASN A 37 4.34 -0.28 -10.64
C ASN A 37 2.96 -0.51 -11.26
N LEU A 38 1.94 0.13 -10.69
CA LEU A 38 0.62 0.24 -11.31
C LEU A 38 0.74 1.04 -12.61
N LYS A 39 0.12 0.53 -13.67
CA LYS A 39 0.30 1.10 -15.03
C LYS A 39 -0.90 1.85 -15.57
N ASP A 40 -2.09 1.59 -15.02
CA ASP A 40 -3.32 2.22 -15.47
C ASP A 40 -3.58 3.52 -14.69
N LYS A 41 -4.00 4.56 -15.41
CA LYS A 41 -4.33 5.86 -14.81
C LYS A 41 -5.58 5.82 -13.95
N ALA A 42 -6.44 4.81 -14.12
CA ALA A 42 -7.60 4.64 -13.27
C ALA A 42 -7.25 4.26 -11.82
N MET A 43 -5.97 3.97 -11.52
CA MET A 43 -5.45 3.56 -10.22
C MET A 43 -4.46 4.59 -9.65
N ASP A 44 -4.70 5.88 -9.90
CA ASP A 44 -3.80 6.97 -9.52
C ASP A 44 -3.87 7.36 -8.04
N GLU A 45 -4.95 6.99 -7.35
CA GLU A 45 -5.17 7.21 -5.91
C GLU A 45 -5.23 5.88 -5.12
N THR A 46 -4.48 4.86 -5.56
CA THR A 46 -4.50 3.53 -4.92
C THR A 46 -3.89 3.54 -3.52
N SER A 47 -4.67 3.14 -2.51
CA SER A 47 -4.27 3.13 -1.09
C SER A 47 -4.18 1.72 -0.47
N GLY A 48 -4.89 0.73 -1.01
CA GLY A 48 -4.88 -0.64 -0.48
C GLY A 48 -4.73 -1.76 -1.52
N ILE A 49 -4.25 -2.92 -1.07
CA ILE A 49 -4.03 -4.13 -1.88
C ILE A 49 -4.31 -5.41 -1.09
N ALA A 50 -4.98 -6.38 -1.72
CA ALA A 50 -5.21 -7.72 -1.16
C ALA A 50 -5.05 -8.82 -2.22
N ALA A 51 -4.36 -9.91 -1.88
CA ALA A 51 -4.19 -11.03 -2.79
C ALA A 51 -5.49 -11.84 -2.95
N SER A 52 -5.81 -12.26 -4.17
CA SER A 52 -6.94 -13.16 -4.41
C SER A 52 -6.66 -14.54 -3.80
N SER A 53 -7.65 -15.11 -3.12
CA SER A 53 -7.55 -16.46 -2.55
C SER A 53 -7.88 -17.56 -3.56
N ILE A 54 -8.49 -17.21 -4.69
CA ILE A 54 -9.01 -18.15 -5.69
C ILE A 54 -8.37 -17.99 -7.08
N ASN A 55 -7.68 -16.86 -7.33
CA ASN A 55 -6.97 -16.63 -8.59
C ASN A 55 -5.48 -16.38 -8.29
N PRO A 56 -4.60 -17.35 -8.59
CA PRO A 56 -3.16 -17.15 -8.45
C PRO A 56 -2.68 -15.91 -9.21
N ASP A 57 -1.70 -15.22 -8.66
CA ASP A 57 -1.06 -14.03 -9.24
C ASP A 57 -1.98 -12.83 -9.50
N ILE A 58 -3.20 -12.83 -8.94
CA ILE A 58 -4.14 -11.72 -8.97
C ILE A 58 -4.18 -11.02 -7.61
N PHE A 59 -4.09 -9.69 -7.66
CA PHE A 59 -4.32 -8.82 -6.52
C PHE A 59 -5.51 -7.92 -6.79
N TYR A 60 -6.24 -7.58 -5.75
CA TYR A 60 -7.27 -6.55 -5.78
C TYR A 60 -6.73 -5.27 -5.15
N VAL A 61 -6.99 -4.14 -5.79
CA VAL A 61 -6.63 -2.81 -5.28
C VAL A 61 -7.84 -1.88 -5.35
N HIS A 62 -7.87 -0.89 -4.47
CA HIS A 62 -8.88 0.18 -4.51
C HIS A 62 -8.19 1.53 -4.50
N ASN A 63 -8.87 2.52 -5.07
CA ASN A 63 -8.53 3.91 -4.82
C ASN A 63 -9.16 4.37 -3.49
N ASP A 64 -8.58 5.43 -2.95
CA ASP A 64 -9.07 6.16 -1.78
C ASP A 64 -10.21 7.13 -2.17
N SER A 65 -10.29 8.29 -1.53
CA SER A 65 -11.32 9.32 -1.74
C SER A 65 -11.55 9.72 -3.21
N GLY A 66 -12.81 9.97 -3.56
CA GLY A 66 -13.21 10.55 -4.85
C GLY A 66 -13.39 9.55 -6.01
N ASP A 67 -13.28 8.25 -5.76
CA ASP A 67 -13.64 7.23 -6.75
C ASP A 67 -15.15 6.86 -6.69
N THR A 68 -15.54 5.92 -7.53
CA THR A 68 -16.86 5.30 -7.60
C THR A 68 -16.84 3.94 -6.91
N SER A 69 -17.99 3.29 -6.75
CA SER A 69 -18.09 1.91 -6.23
C SER A 69 -17.48 0.88 -7.19
N ARG A 70 -16.15 0.87 -7.26
CA ARG A 70 -15.36 -0.04 -8.05
C ARG A 70 -14.04 -0.34 -7.36
N PHE A 71 -13.46 -1.47 -7.74
CA PHE A 71 -12.09 -1.84 -7.41
C PHE A 71 -11.47 -2.56 -8.61
N PHE A 72 -10.17 -2.80 -8.55
CA PHE A 72 -9.41 -3.29 -9.70
C PHE A 72 -8.76 -4.63 -9.39
N ALA A 73 -8.75 -5.53 -10.36
CA ALA A 73 -7.90 -6.72 -10.34
C ALA A 73 -6.64 -6.45 -11.17
N ILE A 74 -5.47 -6.70 -10.61
CA ILE A 74 -4.17 -6.53 -11.27
C ILE A 74 -3.37 -7.83 -11.23
N ASP A 75 -2.41 -7.98 -12.15
CA ASP A 75 -1.40 -9.03 -12.07
C ASP A 75 -0.17 -8.60 -11.25
N THR A 76 0.75 -9.53 -10.98
CA THR A 76 2.03 -9.29 -10.27
C THR A 76 2.91 -8.20 -10.88
N LYS A 77 2.66 -7.82 -12.15
CA LYS A 77 3.40 -6.78 -12.87
C LYS A 77 2.68 -5.42 -12.86
N GLY A 78 1.60 -5.30 -12.09
CA GLY A 78 0.80 -4.07 -11.97
C GLY A 78 -0.07 -3.75 -13.19
N ASN A 79 -0.30 -4.73 -14.09
CA ASN A 79 -1.20 -4.51 -15.22
C ASN A 79 -2.66 -4.69 -14.78
N LEU A 80 -3.52 -3.75 -15.18
CA LEU A 80 -4.96 -3.88 -14.98
C LEU A 80 -5.51 -5.09 -15.75
N LYS A 81 -6.21 -5.97 -15.04
CA LYS A 81 -6.88 -7.17 -15.58
C LYS A 81 -8.38 -6.99 -15.66
N SER A 82 -8.99 -6.32 -14.68
CA SER A 82 -10.42 -6.08 -14.64
C SER A 82 -10.75 -4.90 -13.73
N THR A 83 -11.81 -4.17 -14.08
CA THR A 83 -12.48 -3.21 -13.20
C THR A 83 -13.80 -3.82 -12.76
N ILE A 84 -14.00 -3.93 -11.44
CA ILE A 84 -15.15 -4.59 -10.84
C ILE A 84 -16.00 -3.53 -10.18
N TYR A 85 -17.20 -3.34 -10.71
CA TYR A 85 -18.19 -2.42 -10.16
C TYR A 85 -19.08 -3.14 -9.16
N PHE A 86 -19.43 -2.46 -8.09
CA PHE A 86 -20.37 -2.95 -7.09
C PHE A 86 -21.33 -1.82 -6.71
N HIS A 87 -22.41 -2.17 -6.02
CA HIS A 87 -23.33 -1.18 -5.46
C HIS A 87 -23.01 -1.04 -3.98
N GLY A 88 -22.57 0.15 -3.56
CA GLY A 88 -22.49 0.54 -2.15
C GLY A 88 -23.83 1.06 -1.64
N ASP A 89 -23.81 1.80 -0.53
CA ASP A 89 -25.02 2.33 0.10
C ASP A 89 -25.77 3.33 -0.81
N GLU A 90 -27.09 3.42 -0.62
CA GLU A 90 -27.94 4.26 -1.47
C GLU A 90 -27.75 5.77 -1.24
N LYS A 91 -27.17 6.18 -0.10
CA LYS A 91 -26.89 7.58 0.27
C LYS A 91 -25.71 7.73 1.26
N PRO A 92 -24.67 8.52 0.94
CA PRO A 92 -24.31 8.99 -0.40
C PRO A 92 -24.05 7.79 -1.33
N LEU A 93 -24.21 7.98 -2.63
CA LEU A 93 -24.18 6.90 -3.62
C LEU A 93 -22.82 6.20 -3.64
N GLY A 94 -22.74 5.01 -3.05
CA GLY A 94 -21.55 4.18 -3.13
C GLY A 94 -20.53 4.38 -2.00
N VAL A 95 -19.42 3.68 -2.13
CA VAL A 95 -18.23 3.84 -1.28
C VAL A 95 -17.54 5.16 -1.65
N GLY A 96 -17.46 6.09 -0.70
CA GLY A 96 -16.97 7.45 -0.94
C GLY A 96 -15.56 7.71 -0.43
N ASP A 97 -15.15 6.97 0.61
CA ASP A 97 -13.90 7.17 1.35
C ASP A 97 -13.36 5.79 1.76
N CYS A 98 -13.00 4.98 0.75
CA CYS A 98 -12.50 3.63 0.96
C CYS A 98 -11.05 3.64 1.42
N GLU A 99 -10.80 3.12 2.62
CA GLU A 99 -9.47 3.15 3.24
C GLU A 99 -8.84 1.76 3.36
N ASP A 100 -9.63 0.69 3.19
CA ASP A 100 -9.12 -0.68 3.35
C ASP A 100 -9.72 -1.69 2.36
N ILE A 101 -8.95 -2.74 2.05
CA ILE A 101 -9.37 -3.88 1.25
C ILE A 101 -8.83 -5.19 1.81
N ALA A 102 -9.68 -6.21 1.88
CA ALA A 102 -9.30 -7.54 2.35
C ALA A 102 -9.95 -8.66 1.53
N VAL A 103 -9.32 -9.82 1.53
CA VAL A 103 -9.88 -11.05 0.93
C VAL A 103 -10.05 -12.09 2.02
N GLY A 104 -11.23 -12.70 2.10
CA GLY A 104 -11.51 -13.71 3.12
C GLY A 104 -12.77 -14.54 2.86
N PRO A 105 -13.06 -15.54 3.73
CA PRO A 105 -14.33 -16.25 3.70
C PRO A 105 -15.48 -15.29 4.04
N GLY A 106 -16.70 -15.68 3.71
CA GLY A 106 -17.89 -14.88 4.02
C GLY A 106 -19.14 -15.71 4.26
N PRO A 107 -20.34 -15.11 4.15
CA PRO A 107 -21.59 -15.73 4.61
C PRO A 107 -21.91 -17.07 3.96
N LYS A 108 -21.48 -17.28 2.72
CA LYS A 108 -21.62 -18.58 2.03
C LYS A 108 -20.34 -19.39 2.20
N LYS A 109 -20.47 -20.55 2.82
CA LYS A 109 -19.37 -21.51 3.02
C LYS A 109 -18.71 -21.86 1.69
N GLY A 110 -17.37 -21.84 1.67
CA GLY A 110 -16.58 -22.20 0.50
C GLY A 110 -16.46 -21.10 -0.56
N GLN A 111 -16.99 -19.91 -0.31
CA GLN A 111 -16.81 -18.75 -1.19
C GLN A 111 -15.77 -17.78 -0.60
N SER A 112 -14.98 -17.17 -1.50
CA SER A 112 -14.11 -16.06 -1.17
C SER A 112 -14.82 -14.75 -1.49
N TYR A 113 -14.59 -13.77 -0.64
CA TYR A 113 -15.16 -12.43 -0.72
C TYR A 113 -14.04 -11.40 -0.73
N VAL A 114 -14.28 -10.31 -1.43
CA VAL A 114 -13.50 -9.08 -1.31
C VAL A 114 -14.31 -8.16 -0.41
N TYR A 115 -13.68 -7.66 0.64
CA TYR A 115 -14.23 -6.70 1.59
C TYR A 115 -13.57 -5.35 1.34
N LEU A 116 -14.36 -4.29 1.32
CA LEU A 116 -13.90 -2.91 1.26
C LEU A 116 -14.37 -2.20 2.52
N GLY A 117 -13.46 -1.43 3.13
CA GLY A 117 -13.73 -0.60 4.30
C GLY A 117 -13.95 0.84 3.88
N ASP A 118 -15.21 1.26 3.77
CA ASP A 118 -15.60 2.67 3.64
C ASP A 118 -15.59 3.28 5.04
N ILE A 119 -14.44 3.78 5.46
CA ILE A 119 -14.18 4.22 6.84
C ILE A 119 -13.40 5.54 6.91
N GLY A 120 -13.22 6.20 5.77
CA GLY A 120 -12.58 7.51 5.71
C GLY A 120 -13.52 8.61 6.23
N ASP A 121 -12.93 9.55 6.96
CA ASP A 121 -13.61 10.64 7.63
C ASP A 121 -13.00 11.98 7.20
N ASN A 122 -13.47 12.56 6.08
CA ASN A 122 -13.21 13.96 5.79
C ASN A 122 -14.32 14.81 6.42
N SER A 123 -14.08 15.31 7.64
CA SER A 123 -15.04 16.10 8.42
C SER A 123 -15.80 17.15 7.60
N ILE A 124 -17.08 16.89 7.29
CA ILE A 124 -18.08 17.95 7.17
C ILE A 124 -18.95 17.87 8.42
N ALA A 125 -18.39 18.36 9.53
CA ALA A 125 -19.20 18.91 10.58
C ALA A 125 -19.80 20.23 10.06
N THR A 126 -20.85 20.15 9.24
CA THR A 126 -21.80 21.26 9.12
C THR A 126 -22.95 20.95 10.06
N GLY A 127 -22.89 21.54 11.25
CA GLY A 127 -24.08 21.87 12.01
C GLY A 127 -24.93 22.92 11.29
#